data_AF-A0A6N4RCT1-F1
#
_entry.id   AF-A0A6N4RCT1-F1
#
_cell.length_a   1.000
_cell.length_b   1.000
_cell.length_c   1.000
_cell.angle_alpha   90.00
_cell.angle_beta   90.00
_cell.angle_gamma   90.00
#
_symmetry.space_group_name_H-M   'P 1'
#
loop_
_entity.id
_entity.type
_entity.pdbx_description
1 polymer ?
#
loop_
_entity_poly.entity_id
_entity_poly.type
_entity_poly.pdbx_seq_one_letter_code
_entity_poly.pdbx_strand_id
1 'polypeptide(L)'
;MQAVTNNTNAAPCSMKTMEQLAAELRNDFERRVRDNGEEFYCLDCLEHPAKDMVREAHDGEWANDFVYEAVVDTLDNIIGGAGEDDCTPQCDVYHARLLDWVGENLYRMAYVDEAMTEWGAKTLSEALMWGQTRQLEHIARTVWNYLEEICNAQPLAMEGL
;
A
#
# COMPACT_ATOMS: atom_id res chain seq x y z
N MET A 1 -14.48 25.21 53.81
CA MET A 1 -14.02 25.55 52.46
C MET A 1 -13.56 24.24 51.81
N GLN A 2 -14.39 23.67 50.93
CA GLN A 2 -14.06 22.45 50.21
C GLN A 2 -13.20 22.80 48.98
N ALA A 3 -12.14 22.04 48.78
CA ALA A 3 -11.24 22.17 47.64
C ALA A 3 -11.97 21.76 46.36
N VAL A 4 -11.91 22.63 45.36
CA VAL A 4 -12.38 22.37 44.00
C VAL A 4 -11.35 21.48 43.32
N THR A 5 -11.67 20.21 43.10
CA THR A 5 -10.86 19.33 42.23
C THR A 5 -11.31 19.53 40.79
N ASN A 6 -10.56 20.32 40.02
CA ASN A 6 -10.73 20.39 38.58
C ASN A 6 -10.25 19.07 37.96
N ASN A 7 -11.19 18.26 37.48
CA ASN A 7 -10.92 17.07 36.69
C ASN A 7 -10.92 17.46 35.21
N THR A 8 -9.81 17.96 34.71
CA THR A 8 -9.56 18.06 33.26
C THR A 8 -9.04 16.72 32.75
N ASN A 9 -9.96 15.83 32.38
CA ASN A 9 -9.65 14.72 31.48
C ASN A 9 -9.37 15.31 30.08
N ALA A 10 -8.15 15.80 29.86
CA ALA A 10 -7.63 15.86 28.51
C ALA A 10 -7.40 14.40 28.07
N ALA A 11 -8.12 13.95 27.05
CA ALA A 11 -7.85 12.66 26.43
C ALA A 11 -6.35 12.63 26.06
N PRO A 12 -5.59 11.57 26.39
CA PRO A 12 -4.24 11.46 25.91
C PRO A 12 -4.28 11.48 24.39
N CYS A 13 -3.45 12.33 23.78
CA CYS A 13 -3.18 12.30 22.35
C CYS A 13 -2.48 10.96 22.06
N SER A 14 -3.26 9.90 21.89
CA SER A 14 -2.73 8.55 21.74
C SER A 14 -1.98 8.49 20.42
N MET A 15 -0.72 8.05 20.48
CA MET A 15 0.00 7.65 19.28
C MET A 15 -0.83 6.59 18.55
N LYS A 16 -1.00 6.77 17.23
CA LYS A 16 -1.74 5.82 16.41
C LYS A 16 -0.82 4.68 16.00
N THR A 17 -1.32 3.46 16.06
CA THR A 17 -0.59 2.28 15.57
C THR A 17 -0.60 2.23 14.04
N MET A 18 0.25 1.38 13.45
CA MET A 18 0.27 1.12 12.01
C MET A 18 -1.11 0.72 11.48
N GLU A 19 -1.81 -0.16 12.20
CA GLU A 19 -3.14 -0.65 11.80
C GLU A 19 -4.18 0.46 11.81
N GLN A 20 -4.08 1.41 12.75
CA GLN A 20 -4.97 2.56 12.82
C GLN A 20 -4.72 3.55 11.68
N LEU A 21 -3.44 3.83 11.38
CA LEU A 21 -3.07 4.68 10.24
C LEU A 21 -3.45 4.04 8.91
N ALA A 22 -3.25 2.73 8.76
CA ALA A 22 -3.66 1.96 7.59
C ALA A 22 -5.18 2.03 7.41
N ALA A 23 -5.96 1.84 8.49
CA ALA A 23 -7.42 1.93 8.44
C ALA A 23 -7.91 3.33 8.05
N GLU A 24 -7.26 4.39 8.53
CA GLU A 24 -7.58 5.77 8.12
C GLU A 24 -7.33 5.97 6.64
N LEU A 25 -6.11 5.66 6.18
CA LEU A 25 -5.75 5.81 4.76
C LEU A 25 -6.64 4.94 3.86
N ARG A 26 -6.96 3.72 4.27
CA ARG A 26 -7.82 2.78 3.55
C ARG A 26 -9.24 3.33 3.31
N ASN A 27 -9.75 4.15 4.23
CA ASN A 27 -11.06 4.79 4.09
C ASN A 27 -11.07 5.93 3.08
N ASP A 28 -9.90 6.47 2.72
CA ASP A 28 -9.78 7.50 1.69
C ASP A 28 -9.87 6.92 0.26
N PHE A 29 -9.69 5.59 0.11
CA PHE A 29 -9.84 4.90 -1.17
C PHE A 29 -11.32 4.56 -1.42
N GLU A 30 -11.85 5.06 -2.52
CA GLU A 30 -13.21 4.79 -2.96
C GLU A 30 -13.25 3.68 -3.99
N ARG A 31 -14.21 2.76 -3.83
CA ARG A 31 -14.54 1.77 -4.87
C ARG A 31 -15.60 2.34 -5.80
N ARG A 32 -15.34 2.32 -7.11
CA ARG A 32 -16.23 2.79 -8.17
C ARG A 32 -16.46 1.68 -9.19
N VAL A 33 -17.47 1.85 -10.04
CA VAL A 33 -17.87 0.89 -11.07
C VAL A 33 -17.89 1.60 -12.42
N ARG A 34 -17.25 1.01 -13.43
CA ARG A 34 -17.26 1.48 -14.82
C ARG A 34 -18.58 1.15 -15.52
N ASP A 35 -18.81 1.76 -16.68
CA ASP A 35 -19.97 1.46 -17.52
C ASP A 35 -20.03 -0.01 -18.00
N ASN A 36 -18.87 -0.69 -18.06
CA ASN A 36 -18.77 -2.12 -18.39
C ASN A 36 -19.01 -3.06 -17.20
N GLY A 37 -19.24 -2.52 -15.99
CA GLY A 37 -19.48 -3.28 -14.77
C GLY A 37 -18.23 -3.66 -13.97
N GLU A 38 -17.03 -3.31 -14.44
CA GLU A 38 -15.78 -3.55 -13.69
C GLU A 38 -15.67 -2.61 -12.49
N GLU A 39 -15.30 -3.16 -11.34
CA GLU A 39 -15.00 -2.39 -10.12
C GLU A 39 -13.54 -1.95 -10.13
N PHE A 40 -13.26 -0.76 -9.62
CA PHE A 40 -11.90 -0.24 -9.46
C PHE A 40 -11.80 0.65 -8.22
N TYR A 41 -10.58 0.81 -7.71
CA TYR A 41 -10.28 1.74 -6.62
C TYR A 41 -9.73 3.06 -7.16
N CYS A 42 -10.05 4.15 -6.48
CA CYS A 42 -9.43 5.44 -6.74
C CYS A 42 -9.25 6.23 -5.45
N LEU A 43 -8.22 7.07 -5.44
CA LEU A 43 -7.96 8.07 -4.41
C LEU A 43 -8.12 9.46 -5.05
N ASP A 44 -8.83 10.39 -4.39
CA ASP A 44 -8.85 11.78 -4.84
C ASP A 44 -7.50 12.45 -4.54
N CYS A 45 -6.54 12.23 -5.44
CA CYS A 45 -5.13 12.44 -5.20
C CYS A 45 -4.64 13.87 -5.48
N LEU A 46 -5.50 14.82 -5.84
CA LEU A 46 -5.04 16.18 -6.21
C LEU A 46 -4.32 16.87 -5.06
N GLU A 47 -4.89 16.83 -3.85
CA GLU A 47 -4.37 17.43 -2.62
C GLU A 47 -4.23 16.42 -1.47
N HIS A 48 -4.28 15.11 -1.77
CA HIS A 48 -4.24 14.08 -0.73
C HIS A 48 -2.83 13.95 -0.11
N PRO A 49 -2.69 13.84 1.22
CA PRO A 49 -1.40 13.61 1.87
C PRO A 49 -0.66 12.36 1.38
N ALA A 50 -1.38 11.36 0.86
CA ALA A 50 -0.82 10.12 0.35
C ALA A 50 -0.51 10.14 -1.15
N LYS A 51 -0.65 11.28 -1.84
CA LYS A 51 -0.42 11.42 -3.29
C LYS A 51 0.99 10.98 -3.69
N ASP A 52 2.00 11.40 -2.93
CA ASP A 52 3.39 11.06 -3.24
C ASP A 52 3.66 9.58 -3.04
N MET A 53 3.08 8.96 -2.02
CA MET A 53 3.13 7.50 -1.82
C MET A 53 2.49 6.76 -3.01
N VAL A 54 1.28 7.16 -3.42
CA VAL A 54 0.60 6.53 -4.57
C VAL A 54 1.41 6.72 -5.84
N ARG A 55 2.00 7.90 -6.07
CA ARG A 55 2.86 8.16 -7.23
C ARG A 55 4.11 7.29 -7.22
N GLU A 56 4.74 7.11 -6.06
CA GLU A 56 5.91 6.24 -5.89
C GLU A 56 5.57 4.76 -6.10
N ALA A 57 4.41 4.32 -5.61
CA ALA A 57 3.91 2.95 -5.81
C ALA A 57 3.70 2.61 -7.29
N HIS A 58 3.41 3.61 -8.12
CA HIS A 58 3.31 3.43 -9.58
C HIS A 58 4.67 3.35 -10.28
N ASP A 59 5.78 3.74 -9.64
CA ASP A 59 7.16 3.65 -10.18
C ASP A 59 7.29 4.14 -11.64
N GLY A 60 6.70 5.31 -11.93
CA GLY A 60 6.72 5.91 -13.27
C GLY A 60 5.69 5.34 -14.25
N GLU A 61 4.92 4.32 -13.89
CA GLU A 61 3.72 3.92 -14.62
C GLU A 61 2.63 5.02 -14.56
N TRP A 62 1.78 5.07 -15.57
CA TRP A 62 0.55 5.86 -15.49
C TRP A 62 -0.40 5.24 -14.47
N ALA A 63 -1.23 6.10 -13.85
CA ALA A 63 -2.25 5.67 -12.90
C ALA A 63 -3.07 4.49 -13.45
N ASN A 64 -3.09 3.37 -12.73
CA ASN A 64 -3.77 2.15 -13.17
C ASN A 64 -4.34 1.35 -12.00
N ASP A 65 -5.40 0.58 -12.27
CA ASP A 65 -6.16 -0.13 -11.25
C ASP A 65 -5.34 -1.14 -10.45
N PHE A 66 -4.43 -1.85 -11.12
CA PHE A 66 -3.59 -2.88 -10.48
C PHE A 66 -2.81 -2.30 -9.29
N VAL A 67 -2.22 -1.12 -9.45
CA VAL A 67 -1.47 -0.47 -8.36
C VAL A 67 -2.41 0.00 -7.25
N TYR A 68 -3.56 0.58 -7.58
CA TYR A 68 -4.55 0.99 -6.57
C TYR A 68 -5.09 -0.20 -5.77
N GLU A 69 -5.38 -1.30 -6.43
CA GLU A 69 -5.84 -2.55 -5.81
C GLU A 69 -4.74 -3.13 -4.91
N ALA A 70 -3.50 -3.22 -5.38
CA ALA A 70 -2.37 -3.69 -4.57
C ALA A 70 -2.09 -2.81 -3.34
N VAL A 71 -2.24 -1.48 -3.45
CA VAL A 71 -2.15 -0.56 -2.30
C VAL A 71 -3.26 -0.86 -1.29
N VAL A 72 -4.49 -1.01 -1.76
CA VAL A 72 -5.66 -1.33 -0.91
C VAL A 72 -5.47 -2.68 -0.21
N ASP A 73 -5.06 -3.72 -0.94
CA ASP A 73 -4.83 -5.05 -0.38
C ASP A 73 -3.70 -5.04 0.66
N THR A 74 -2.64 -4.27 0.41
CA THR A 74 -1.56 -4.07 1.40
C THR A 74 -2.10 -3.42 2.67
N LEU A 75 -2.91 -2.36 2.55
CA LEU A 75 -3.53 -1.71 3.71
C LEU A 75 -4.44 -2.68 4.47
N ASP A 76 -5.25 -3.47 3.75
CA ASP A 76 -6.15 -4.46 4.35
C ASP A 76 -5.36 -5.57 5.07
N ASN A 77 -4.20 -5.99 4.55
CA ASN A 77 -3.29 -6.92 5.23
C ASN A 77 -2.71 -6.31 6.52
N ILE A 78 -2.25 -5.05 6.47
CA ILE A 78 -1.73 -4.34 7.66
C ILE A 78 -2.84 -4.20 8.72
N ILE A 79 -4.06 -3.83 8.33
CA ILE A 79 -5.22 -3.78 9.23
C ILE A 79 -5.48 -5.16 9.88
N GLY A 80 -5.25 -6.24 9.13
CA GLY A 80 -5.31 -7.62 9.61
C GLY A 80 -4.18 -8.02 10.56
N GLY A 81 -3.18 -7.15 10.80
CA GLY A 81 -2.04 -7.38 11.67
C GLY A 81 -0.82 -8.00 10.97
N ALA A 82 -0.74 -7.94 9.65
CA ALA A 82 0.45 -8.36 8.91
C ALA A 82 1.63 -7.42 9.20
N GLY A 83 2.81 -8.00 9.43
CA GLY A 83 4.06 -7.25 9.56
C GLY A 83 4.62 -6.83 8.20
N GLU A 84 5.77 -6.13 8.22
CA GLU A 84 6.45 -5.60 7.03
C GLU A 84 6.64 -6.66 5.94
N ASP A 85 7.12 -7.85 6.33
CA ASP A 85 7.44 -8.93 5.40
C ASP A 85 6.18 -9.70 4.91
N ASP A 86 5.05 -9.56 5.60
CA ASP A 86 3.83 -10.34 5.35
C ASP A 86 2.69 -9.51 4.74
N CYS A 87 2.84 -8.19 4.64
CA CYS A 87 1.79 -7.30 4.12
C CYS A 87 1.68 -7.31 2.59
N THR A 88 2.64 -7.93 1.90
CA THR A 88 2.67 -8.01 0.44
C THR A 88 1.50 -8.83 -0.11
N PRO A 89 0.70 -8.28 -1.06
CA PRO A 89 -0.36 -9.05 -1.72
C PRO A 89 0.19 -10.28 -2.45
N GLN A 90 -0.64 -11.31 -2.59
CA GLN A 90 -0.24 -12.52 -3.31
C GLN A 90 -0.24 -12.27 -4.83
N CYS A 91 0.75 -12.82 -5.53
CA CYS A 91 0.76 -12.81 -6.99
C CYS A 91 -0.33 -13.72 -7.56
N ASP A 92 -0.75 -13.42 -8.78
CA ASP A 92 -1.61 -14.28 -9.56
C ASP A 92 -0.93 -15.62 -9.85
N VAL A 93 -1.72 -16.69 -9.75
CA VAL A 93 -1.27 -18.06 -10.10
C VAL A 93 -1.77 -18.51 -11.48
N TYR A 94 -2.67 -17.73 -12.10
CA TYR A 94 -3.26 -18.06 -13.39
C TYR A 94 -2.55 -17.30 -14.50
N HIS A 95 -2.04 -18.02 -15.50
CA HIS A 95 -1.33 -17.42 -16.64
C HIS A 95 -2.14 -16.36 -17.38
N ALA A 96 -3.46 -16.54 -17.48
CA ALA A 96 -4.31 -15.56 -18.14
C ALA A 96 -4.23 -14.18 -17.44
N ARG A 97 -4.23 -14.14 -16.11
CA ARG A 97 -4.11 -12.91 -15.32
C ARG A 97 -2.71 -12.32 -15.37
N LEU A 98 -1.68 -13.16 -15.27
CA LEU A 98 -0.29 -12.73 -15.39
C LEU A 98 0.02 -12.12 -16.77
N LEU A 99 -0.53 -12.68 -17.83
CA LEU A 99 -0.36 -12.15 -19.19
C LEU A 99 -1.16 -10.86 -19.39
N ASP A 100 -2.32 -10.73 -18.74
CA ASP A 100 -3.11 -9.50 -18.73
C ASP A 100 -2.34 -8.37 -18.03
N TRP A 101 -1.81 -8.66 -16.83
CA TRP A 101 -0.97 -7.75 -16.05
C TRP A 101 0.20 -7.17 -16.89
N VAL A 102 0.95 -8.02 -17.59
CA VAL A 102 2.02 -7.56 -18.50
C VAL A 102 1.46 -6.84 -19.74
N GLY A 103 0.33 -7.31 -20.28
CA GLY A 103 -0.29 -6.75 -21.47
C GLY A 103 -0.85 -5.33 -21.28
N GLU A 104 -1.29 -5.00 -20.07
CA GLU A 104 -1.78 -3.67 -19.70
C GLU A 104 -0.69 -2.59 -19.71
N ASN A 105 0.55 -2.97 -19.39
CA ASN A 105 1.66 -2.03 -19.36
C ASN A 105 2.99 -2.71 -19.73
N LEU A 106 3.53 -2.34 -20.89
CA LEU A 106 4.78 -2.90 -21.41
C LEU A 106 6.00 -2.64 -20.51
N TYR A 107 5.97 -1.65 -19.60
CA TYR A 107 7.04 -1.46 -18.63
C TYR A 107 7.20 -2.67 -17.69
N ARG A 108 6.12 -3.43 -17.44
CA ARG A 108 6.14 -4.64 -16.61
C ARG A 108 6.94 -5.79 -17.22
N MET A 109 7.22 -5.73 -18.53
CA MET A 109 8.17 -6.67 -19.16
C MET A 109 9.56 -6.58 -18.54
N ALA A 110 9.97 -5.42 -18.02
CA ALA A 110 11.26 -5.28 -17.35
C ALA A 110 11.36 -6.22 -16.14
N TYR A 111 10.31 -6.34 -15.33
CA TYR A 111 10.28 -7.28 -14.21
C TYR A 111 10.39 -8.74 -14.66
N VAL A 112 9.81 -9.08 -15.82
CA VAL A 112 9.91 -10.43 -16.39
C VAL A 112 11.33 -10.70 -16.89
N ASP A 113 11.95 -9.72 -17.55
CA ASP A 113 13.32 -9.80 -18.03
C ASP A 113 14.31 -9.93 -16.86
N GLU A 114 14.14 -9.13 -15.80
CA GLU A 114 14.93 -9.23 -14.56
C GLU A 114 14.74 -10.59 -13.88
N ALA A 115 13.51 -11.12 -13.84
CA ALA A 115 13.28 -12.46 -13.30
C ALA A 115 14.07 -13.55 -14.02
N MET A 116 14.14 -13.46 -15.35
CA MET A 116 14.89 -14.41 -16.18
C MET A 116 16.41 -14.21 -16.09
N THR A 117 16.87 -12.97 -16.06
CA THR A 117 18.30 -12.64 -16.20
C THR A 117 19.03 -12.51 -14.88
N GLU A 118 18.35 -12.04 -13.83
CA GLU A 118 18.96 -11.70 -12.54
C GLU A 118 18.52 -12.64 -11.42
N TRP A 119 17.24 -13.05 -11.39
CA TRP A 119 16.71 -13.85 -10.28
C TRP A 119 16.73 -15.36 -10.54
N GLY A 120 16.90 -15.76 -11.81
CA GLY A 120 17.13 -17.15 -12.21
C GLY A 120 15.86 -17.94 -12.51
N ALA A 121 14.78 -17.27 -12.93
CA ALA A 121 13.59 -17.93 -13.44
C ALA A 121 13.95 -18.79 -14.65
N LYS A 122 13.46 -20.03 -14.70
CA LYS A 122 13.79 -21.01 -15.76
C LYS A 122 12.69 -21.14 -16.79
N THR A 123 11.50 -20.68 -16.45
CA THR A 123 10.32 -20.75 -17.30
C THR A 123 9.63 -19.40 -17.36
N LEU A 124 8.88 -19.15 -18.45
CA LEU A 124 8.05 -17.96 -18.57
C LEU A 124 7.05 -17.83 -17.41
N SER A 125 6.51 -18.96 -16.92
CA SER A 125 5.58 -18.96 -15.79
C SER A 125 6.23 -18.46 -14.50
N GLU A 126 7.42 -18.97 -14.17
CA GLU A 126 8.19 -18.48 -13.03
C GLU A 126 8.55 -17.00 -13.20
N ALA A 127 8.97 -16.59 -14.39
CA ALA A 127 9.37 -15.21 -14.65
C ALA A 127 8.20 -14.23 -14.49
N LEU A 128 7.02 -14.58 -14.99
CA LEU A 128 5.81 -13.78 -14.82
C LEU A 128 5.41 -13.66 -13.35
N MET A 129 5.38 -14.78 -12.62
CA MET A 129 5.03 -14.78 -11.20
C MET A 129 6.03 -13.96 -10.39
N TRP A 130 7.33 -14.18 -10.58
CA TRP A 130 8.37 -13.47 -9.84
C TRP A 130 8.39 -11.98 -10.17
N GLY A 131 8.16 -11.63 -11.44
CA GLY A 131 8.03 -10.24 -11.86
C GLY A 131 6.87 -9.53 -11.17
N GLN A 132 5.69 -10.16 -11.14
CA GLN A 132 4.53 -9.58 -10.47
C GLN A 132 4.75 -9.51 -8.95
N THR A 133 5.30 -10.56 -8.34
CA THR A 133 5.67 -10.55 -6.91
C THR A 133 6.57 -9.38 -6.58
N ARG A 134 7.57 -9.07 -7.41
CA ARG A 134 8.50 -7.96 -7.18
C ARG A 134 7.84 -6.59 -7.26
N GLN A 135 6.91 -6.41 -8.21
CA GLN A 135 6.13 -5.18 -8.26
C GLN A 135 5.24 -5.05 -7.01
N LEU A 136 4.58 -6.13 -6.59
CA LEU A 136 3.76 -6.14 -5.37
C LEU A 136 4.58 -5.86 -4.11
N GLU A 137 5.79 -6.41 -4.00
CA GLU A 137 6.73 -6.13 -2.90
C GLU A 137 7.13 -4.64 -2.87
N HIS A 138 7.41 -4.03 -4.03
CA HIS A 138 7.71 -2.59 -4.14
C HIS A 138 6.54 -1.73 -3.68
N ILE A 139 5.33 -2.06 -4.13
CA ILE A 139 4.10 -1.36 -3.71
C ILE A 139 3.90 -1.49 -2.20
N ALA A 140 4.01 -2.71 -1.66
CA ALA A 140 3.82 -2.98 -0.25
C ALA A 140 4.85 -2.24 0.62
N ARG A 141 6.12 -2.24 0.22
CA ARG A 141 7.19 -1.49 0.89
C ARG A 141 6.94 0.01 0.88
N THR A 142 6.49 0.54 -0.25
CA THR A 142 6.14 1.97 -0.41
C THR A 142 5.03 2.38 0.56
N VAL A 143 3.97 1.57 0.68
CA VAL A 143 2.88 1.79 1.64
C VAL A 143 3.38 1.68 3.09
N TRP A 144 4.17 0.66 3.40
CA TRP A 144 4.72 0.44 4.74
C TRP A 144 5.56 1.62 5.20
N ASN A 145 6.53 2.04 4.38
CA ASN A 145 7.43 3.15 4.69
C ASN A 145 6.66 4.46 4.94
N TYR A 146 5.62 4.72 4.14
CA TYR A 146 4.78 5.90 4.32
C TYR A 146 4.08 5.91 5.69
N LEU A 147 3.49 4.77 6.09
CA LEU A 147 2.81 4.65 7.38
C LEU A 147 3.81 4.69 8.54
N GLU A 148 4.98 4.07 8.39
CA GLU A 148 6.06 4.08 9.38
C GLU A 148 6.60 5.50 9.60
N GLU A 149 6.81 6.28 8.53
CA GLU A 149 7.20 7.68 8.62
C GLU A 149 6.17 8.50 9.40
N ILE A 150 4.87 8.31 9.14
CA ILE A 150 3.81 8.98 9.89
C ILE A 150 3.82 8.54 11.35
N CYS A 151 3.96 7.25 11.62
CA CYS A 151 4.02 6.71 12.97
C CYS A 151 5.19 7.29 13.77
N ASN A 152 6.38 7.38 13.16
CA ASN A 152 7.60 7.91 13.76
C ASN A 152 7.59 9.44 13.91
N ALA A 153 6.88 10.15 13.03
CA ALA A 153 6.73 11.61 13.10
C ALA A 153 5.72 12.07 14.17
N GLN A 154 4.97 11.16 14.79
CA GLN A 154 4.08 11.50 15.89
C GLN A 154 4.89 12.11 17.03
N PRO A 155 4.50 13.29 17.58
CA PRO A 155 5.28 13.96 18.58
C PRO A 155 5.47 13.04 19.80
N LEU A 156 6.73 12.74 20.13
CA LEU A 156 7.13 12.21 21.43
C LEU A 156 6.64 13.20 22.49
N ALA A 157 5.45 12.98 23.01
CA ALA A 157 4.92 13.80 24.08
C ALA A 157 5.81 13.58 25.32
N MET A 158 6.64 14.58 25.59
CA MET A 158 7.21 14.90 26.90
C MET A 158 8.30 13.97 27.45
N GLU A 159 9.57 14.26 27.12
CA GLU A 159 10.64 14.12 28.11
C GLU A 159 11.28 15.49 28.40
N GLY A 160 11.05 15.98 29.63
CA GLY A 160 11.98 16.89 30.31
C GLY A 160 11.60 18.37 30.39
N LEU A 161 10.69 18.72 31.30
CA LEU A 161 10.79 19.95 32.11
C LEU A 161 10.78 19.58 33.59
#